data_AF-A0A7Y1ZFS8-F1
#
_entry.id   AF-A0A7Y1ZFS8-F1
#
_cell.length_a   1.000
_cell.length_b   1.000
_cell.length_c   1.000
_cell.angle_alpha   90.00
_cell.angle_beta   90.00
_cell.angle_gamma   90.00
#
_symmetry.space_group_name_H-M   'P 1'
#
loop_
_entity.id
_entity.type
_entity.pdbx_description
1 polymer ?
#
loop_
_entity_poly.entity_id
_entity_poly.type
_entity_poly.pdbx_seq_one_letter_code
_entity_poly.pdbx_strand_id
1 'polypeptide(L)' 'MSKKEQIEQEALATYDRFVALRDRIDVGTAGWDQLADFFTEDAVYLDPAWGRQETREGIREFFVKSMA' A
#
# COMPACT_ATOMS: atom_id res chain seq x y z
N MET A 1 12.70 2.63 25.44
CA MET A 1 12.70 1.91 24.16
C MET A 1 13.91 2.32 23.35
N SER A 2 14.56 1.36 22.69
CA SER A 2 15.60 1.61 21.70
C SER A 2 15.00 2.21 20.42
N LYS A 3 15.86 2.84 19.61
CA LYS A 3 15.47 3.31 18.27
C LYS A 3 14.91 2.19 17.39
N LYS A 4 15.45 0.98 17.52
CA LYS A 4 14.98 -0.19 16.77
C LYS A 4 13.54 -0.55 17.15
N GLU A 5 13.25 -0.61 18.45
CA GLU A 5 11.90 -0.90 18.96
C GLU A 5 10.88 0.16 18.51
N GLN A 6 11.29 1.43 18.42
CA GLN A 6 10.43 2.52 17.93
C GLN A 6 10.08 2.33 16.44
N ILE A 7 11.09 2.04 15.60
CA ILE A 7 10.89 1.79 14.16
C ILE A 7 10.02 0.55 13.93
N GLU A 8 10.23 -0.51 14.72
CA GLU A 8 9.42 -1.73 14.64
C GLU A 8 7.95 -1.46 14.97
N GLN A 9 7.68 -0.71 16.05
CA GLN A 9 6.32 -0.31 16.39
C GLN A 9 5.67 0.57 15.32
N GLU A 10 6.42 1.51 14.74
CA GLU A 10 5.93 2.36 13.65
C GLU A 10 5.58 1.54 12.40
N ALA A 11 6.43 0.56 12.05
CA ALA A 11 6.19 -0.34 10.91
C ALA A 11 4.93 -1.20 11.12
N LEU A 12 4.77 -1.80 12.31
CA LEU A 12 3.60 -2.60 12.66
C LEU A 12 2.31 -1.76 12.64
N ALA A 13 2.34 -0.58 13.28
CA ALA A 13 1.18 0.32 13.28
C ALA A 13 0.81 0.84 11.88
N THR A 14 1.80 0.96 10.98
CA THR A 14 1.54 1.32 9.58
C THR A 14 0.95 0.15 8.80
N TYR A 15 1.44 -1.07 9.04
CA TYR A 15 0.87 -2.28 8.45
C TYR A 15 -0.58 -2.51 8.88
N ASP A 16 -0.91 -2.29 10.17
CA ASP A 16 -2.28 -2.40 10.66
C ASP A 16 -3.24 -1.43 9.94
N ARG A 17 -2.78 -0.18 9.71
CA ARG A 17 -3.55 0.81 8.93
C ARG A 17 -3.71 0.39 7.46
N PHE A 18 -2.68 -0.22 6.86
CA PHE A 18 -2.75 -0.74 5.49
C PHE A 18 -3.78 -1.86 5.37
N VAL A 19 -3.77 -2.82 6.30
CA VAL A 19 -4.76 -3.92 6.32
C VAL A 19 -6.17 -3.38 6.56
N ALA A 20 -6.36 -2.46 7.50
CA ALA A 20 -7.66 -1.86 7.75
C ALA A 20 -8.22 -1.08 6.53
N LEU A 21 -7.36 -0.48 5.71
CA LEU A 21 -7.80 0.13 4.45
C LEU A 21 -8.26 -0.93 3.44
N ARG A 22 -7.58 -2.08 3.37
CA ARG A 22 -8.02 -3.21 2.53
C ARG A 22 -9.38 -3.73 2.95
N ASP A 23 -9.63 -3.87 4.25
CA ASP A 23 -10.96 -4.26 4.75
C ASP A 23 -12.05 -3.28 4.28
N ARG A 24 -11.73 -1.98 4.26
CA ARG A 24 -12.64 -0.93 3.76
C ARG A 24 -12.87 -1.00 2.25
N ILE A 25 -11.84 -1.37 1.48
CA ILE A 25 -11.93 -1.59 0.02
C ILE A 25 -12.81 -2.81 -0.27
N ASP A 26 -12.63 -3.90 0.48
CA ASP A 26 -13.39 -5.14 0.30
C ASP A 26 -14.91 -4.93 0.53
N VAL A 27 -15.29 -4.02 1.45
CA VAL A 27 -16.69 -3.62 1.65
C VAL A 27 -17.15 -2.45 0.78
N GLY A 28 -16.32 -1.97 -0.16
CA GLY A 28 -16.66 -0.93 -1.14
C GLY A 28 -16.72 0.50 -0.58
N THR A 29 -16.08 0.78 0.56
CA THR A 29 -16.08 2.10 1.22
C THR A 29 -14.77 2.89 1.01
N ALA A 30 -13.86 2.36 0.21
CA ALA A 30 -12.61 2.98 -0.21
C ALA A 30 -12.19 2.43 -1.59
N GLY A 31 -11.35 3.18 -2.30
CA GLY A 31 -10.79 2.76 -3.60
C GLY A 31 -9.42 2.12 -3.45
N TRP A 32 -9.07 1.21 -4.37
CA TRP A 32 -7.76 0.56 -4.42
C TRP A 32 -6.61 1.55 -4.60
N ASP A 33 -6.85 2.70 -5.24
CA ASP A 33 -5.88 3.77 -5.44
C ASP A 33 -5.32 4.33 -4.12
N GLN A 34 -6.11 4.30 -3.04
CA GLN A 34 -5.70 4.81 -1.73
C GLN A 34 -4.57 3.99 -1.10
N LEU A 35 -4.39 2.73 -1.48
CA LEU A 35 -3.27 1.92 -0.99
C LEU A 35 -1.91 2.48 -1.44
N ALA A 36 -1.87 3.24 -2.53
CA ALA A 36 -0.65 3.86 -3.02
C ALA A 36 -0.01 4.82 -1.98
N ASP A 37 -0.80 5.39 -1.07
CA ASP A 37 -0.32 6.34 -0.04
C ASP A 37 0.63 5.70 0.99
N PHE A 38 0.64 4.36 1.08
CA PHE A 38 1.57 3.62 1.94
C PHE A 38 2.95 3.40 1.32
N PHE A 39 3.13 3.75 0.05
CA PHE A 39 4.38 3.55 -0.69
C PHE A 39 5.19 4.85 -0.77
N THR A 40 6.51 4.71 -0.79
CA THR A 40 7.41 5.82 -1.09
C THR A 40 7.29 6.23 -2.55
N GLU A 41 7.71 7.46 -2.86
CA GLU A 41 7.61 8.03 -4.20
C GLU A 41 8.37 7.21 -5.26
N ASP A 42 9.44 6.56 -4.85
CA ASP A 42 10.33 5.70 -5.63
C ASP A 42 10.05 4.20 -5.46
N ALA A 43 8.92 3.83 -4.86
CA ALA A 43 8.58 2.44 -4.60
C ALA A 43 8.49 1.60 -5.87
N VAL A 44 8.79 0.31 -5.71
CA VAL A 44 8.63 -0.71 -6.74
C VAL A 44 7.64 -1.74 -6.21
N TYR A 45 6.49 -1.86 -6.87
CA TYR A 45 5.51 -2.89 -6.59
C TYR A 45 5.66 -4.03 -7.58
N LEU A 46 5.83 -5.26 -7.07
CA LEU A 46 5.93 -6.46 -7.88
C LEU A 46 4.63 -7.24 -7.76
N ASP A 47 3.84 -7.20 -8.82
CA ASP A 47 2.61 -7.97 -8.91
C ASP A 47 2.86 -9.34 -9.60
N PRO A 48 2.32 -10.46 -9.09
CA PRO A 48 2.47 -11.77 -9.72
C PRO A 48 1.88 -11.89 -11.12
N ALA A 49 0.79 -11.17 -11.43
CA ALA A 49 0.08 -11.24 -12.71
C ALA A 49 0.53 -10.16 -13.69
N TRP A 50 0.84 -8.96 -13.19
CA TRP A 50 1.15 -7.78 -14.03
C TRP A 50 2.60 -7.32 -13.97
N GLY A 51 3.44 -7.96 -13.17
CA GLY A 51 4.86 -7.68 -13.09
C GLY A 51 5.17 -6.37 -12.35
N ARG A 52 6.20 -5.67 -12.82
CA ARG A 52 6.80 -4.53 -12.11
C ARG A 52 6.08 -3.22 -12.37
N GLN A 53 5.67 -2.53 -11.30
CA GLN A 53 5.16 -1.16 -11.32
C GLN A 53 6.12 -0.26 -10.55
N GLU A 54 6.46 0.89 -11.11
CA GLU A 54 7.42 1.82 -10.51
C GLU A 54 6.75 3.12 -10.13
N THR A 55 7.26 3.74 -9.07
CA THR A 55 6.79 4.98 -8.44
C THR A 55 5.42 4.84 -7.77
N ARG A 56 5.17 5.69 -6.76
CA ARG A 56 3.86 5.75 -6.09
C ARG A 56 2.71 5.98 -7.08
N GLU A 57 2.89 6.88 -8.04
CA GLU A 57 1.84 7.21 -9.01
C GLU A 57 1.61 6.08 -10.02
N GLY A 58 2.67 5.38 -10.45
CA GLY A 58 2.52 4.18 -11.28
C GLY A 58 1.78 3.06 -10.54
N ILE A 59 2.05 2.88 -9.24
CA ILE A 59 1.31 1.94 -8.38
C ILE A 59 -0.17 2.35 -8.26
N ARG A 60 -0.45 3.64 -8.07
CA ARG A 60 -1.83 4.17 -8.00
C ARG A 60 -2.60 3.90 -9.28
N GLU A 61 -2.00 4.23 -10.42
CA GLU A 61 -2.61 4.02 -11.73
C GLU A 61 -2.85 2.53 -12.00
N PHE A 62 -1.88 1.67 -11.63
CA PHE A 62 -2.03 0.23 -11.71
C PHE A 62 -3.25 -0.25 -10.92
N PHE A 63 -3.39 0.13 -9.65
CA PHE A 63 -4.52 -0.28 -8.81
C PHE A 63 -5.88 0.09 -9.40
N VAL A 64 -6.02 1.28 -9.99
CA VAL A 64 -7.26 1.70 -10.66
C VAL A 64 -7.55 0.84 -11.89
N LYS A 65 -6.52 0.46 -12.66
CA LYS A 65 -6.68 -0.27 -13.93
C LYS A 65 -6.86 -1.78 -13.75
N SER A 66 -6.29 -2.37 -12.69
CA SER A 66 -6.25 -3.84 -12.51
C SER A 66 -7.28 -4.38 -11.52
N MET A 67 -7.75 -3.58 -10.58
CA MET A 67 -8.58 -4.04 -9.45
C MET A 67 -10.03 -3.50 -9.48
N ALA A 68 -10.55 -3.22 -10.68
CA ALA A 68 -11.93 -2.75 -10.89
C ALA A 68 -12.99 -3.85 -10.74
#